data_AF-A0A929EW54-F1
#
_entry.id   AF-A0A929EW54-F1
#
_cell.length_a   1.000
_cell.length_b   1.000
_cell.length_c   1.000
_cell.angle_alpha   90.00
_cell.angle_beta   90.00
_cell.angle_gamma   90.00
#
_symmetry.space_group_name_H-M   'P 1'
#
loop_
_entity.id
_entity.type
_entity.pdbx_description
1 polymer ?
#
loop_
_entity_poly.entity_id
_entity_poly.type
_entity_poly.pdbx_seq_one_letter_code
_entity_poly.pdbx_strand_id
1 'polypeptide(L)' 'LKAILSDPDIGKSLRNKLEGLRSFRVGRFRIIYRKPSRGSIDIVAIGPRKYIYEETYRLVKK' A
#
# COMPACT_ATOMS: atom_id res chain seq x y z
N LEU A 1 -2.70 -2.77 11.37
CA LEU A 1 -3.49 -1.62 10.86
C LEU A 1 -3.34 -0.36 11.72
N LYS A 2 -3.45 -0.43 13.06
CA LYS A 2 -3.36 0.73 13.97
C LYS A 2 -2.20 1.68 13.64
N ALA A 3 -1.01 1.17 13.37
CA ALA A 3 0.16 1.97 12.98
C ALA A 3 -0.08 2.85 11.73
N ILE A 4 -0.73 2.32 10.69
CA ILE A 4 -1.02 3.06 9.45
C ILE A 4 -2.12 4.10 9.70
N LEU A 5 -3.07 3.83 10.61
CA LEU A 5 -4.12 4.78 10.99
C LEU A 5 -3.56 5.94 11.82
N SER A 6 -2.63 5.66 12.73
CA SER A 6 -1.96 6.66 13.56
C SER A 6 -0.98 7.51 12.76
N ASP A 7 -0.25 6.90 11.81
CA ASP A 7 0.66 7.58 10.91
C ASP A 7 0.54 7.00 9.49
N PRO A 8 -0.24 7.64 8.61
CA PRO A 8 -0.35 7.26 7.20
C PRO A 8 0.97 7.39 6.44
N ASP A 9 1.97 8.09 6.99
CA ASP A 9 3.27 8.32 6.38
C ASP A 9 4.33 7.24 6.68
N ILE A 10 4.04 6.32 7.59
CA ILE A 10 4.94 5.22 8.02
C ILE A 10 5.34 4.24 6.89
N GLY A 11 4.54 4.14 5.83
CA GLY A 11 4.81 3.29 4.67
C GLY A 11 5.79 3.94 3.68
N LYS A 12 6.58 3.11 2.98
CA LYS A 12 7.46 3.59 1.91
C LYS A 12 6.65 4.02 0.70
N SER A 13 6.84 5.25 0.22
CA SER A 13 6.25 5.72 -1.03
C SER A 13 6.73 4.88 -2.21
N LEU A 14 5.79 4.41 -3.02
CA LEU A 14 6.08 3.71 -4.25
C LEU A 14 6.26 4.70 -5.40
N ARG A 15 6.93 4.24 -6.46
CA ARG A 15 7.32 5.05 -7.63
C ARG A 15 6.83 4.40 -8.92
N ASN A 16 7.05 5.08 -10.04
CA ASN A 16 6.69 4.63 -11.38
C ASN A 16 5.18 4.33 -11.45
N LYS A 17 4.83 3.16 -11.98
CA LYS A 17 3.44 2.71 -12.18
C LYS A 17 2.62 2.54 -10.89
N LEU A 18 3.24 2.68 -9.71
CA LEU A 18 2.60 2.58 -8.40
C LEU A 18 2.72 3.89 -7.60
N GLU A 19 3.06 5.00 -8.25
CA GLU A 19 3.09 6.32 -7.62
C GLU A 19 1.75 6.68 -6.97
N GLY A 20 1.80 7.41 -5.86
CA GLY A 20 0.62 7.71 -5.03
C GLY A 20 0.22 6.58 -4.07
N LEU A 21 0.87 5.41 -4.15
CA LEU A 21 0.69 4.31 -3.18
C LEU A 21 1.87 4.24 -2.21
N ARG A 22 1.61 3.59 -1.07
CA ARG A 22 2.60 3.29 -0.05
C ARG A 22 2.65 1.82 0.28
N SER A 23 3.80 1.38 0.76
CA SER A 23 4.05 0.00 1.16
C SER A 23 4.51 -0.07 2.61
N PHE A 24 3.72 -0.74 3.45
CA PHE A 24 4.06 -1.00 4.85
C PHE A 24 4.33 -2.49 5.06
N ARG A 25 5.44 -2.83 5.74
CA ARG A 25 5.84 -4.22 6.03
C ARG A 25 5.19 -4.69 7.33
N VAL A 26 4.53 -5.83 7.28
CA VAL A 26 3.98 -6.53 8.45
C VAL A 26 4.47 -7.97 8.42
N GLY A 27 5.55 -8.26 9.15
CA GLY A 27 6.21 -9.57 9.13
C GLY A 27 6.67 -9.97 7.72
N ARG A 28 6.06 -11.04 7.19
CA ARG A 28 6.31 -11.58 5.84
C ARG A 28 5.45 -10.95 4.75
N PHE A 29 4.45 -10.16 5.12
CA PHE A 29 3.51 -9.52 4.22
C PHE A 29 3.81 -8.04 4.07
N ARG A 30 3.19 -7.45 3.06
CA ARG A 30 3.08 -6.02 2.86
C ARG A 30 1.64 -5.63 2.68
N ILE A 31 1.34 -4.42 3.12
CA ILE A 31 0.08 -3.74 2.87
C ILE A 31 0.41 -2.62 1.91
N ILE A 32 -0.23 -2.65 0.73
CA ILE A 32 -0.22 -1.54 -0.20
C ILE A 32 -1.47 -0.72 0.04
N TYR A 33 -1.29 0.57 0.28
CA TYR A 33 -2.39 1.47 0.60
C TYR A 33 -2.19 2.84 -0.03
N ARG A 34 -3.28 3.58 -0.18
CA ARG A 34 -3.27 5.00 -0.54
C ARG A 34 -3.44 5.84 0.71
N LYS A 35 -2.78 6.99 0.77
CA LYS A 35 -2.98 7.95 1.86
C LYS A 35 -4.43 8.43 1.90
N PRO A 36 -4.96 8.74 3.10
CA PRO A 36 -6.29 9.30 3.23
C PRO A 36 -6.34 10.68 2.57
N SER A 37 -7.31 10.88 1.68
CA SER A 37 -7.65 12.19 1.13
C SER A 37 -8.83 12.83 1.86
N ARG A 38 -9.77 12.02 2.39
CA ARG A 38 -10.96 12.45 3.15
C ARG A 38 -11.30 11.54 4.34
N GLY A 39 -10.27 11.05 5.03
CA GLY A 39 -10.43 10.34 6.31
C GLY A 39 -10.44 8.81 6.26
N SER A 40 -10.39 8.19 5.08
CA SER A 40 -10.26 6.73 4.92
C SER A 40 -8.94 6.33 4.28
N ILE A 41 -8.36 5.23 4.75
CA ILE A 41 -7.17 4.63 4.14
C ILE A 41 -7.62 3.51 3.22
N ASP A 42 -7.34 3.65 1.93
CA ASP A 42 -7.69 2.64 0.95
C ASP A 42 -6.60 1.57 0.90
N ILE A 43 -6.93 0.35 1.30
CA ILE A 43 -6.04 -0.80 1.14
C ILE A 43 -6.24 -1.35 -0.27
N VAL A 44 -5.18 -1.33 -1.06
CA VAL A 44 -5.18 -1.78 -2.46
C VAL A 44 -4.83 -3.26 -2.56
N ALA A 45 -3.85 -3.72 -1.77
CA ALA A 45 -3.42 -5.11 -1.78
C ALA A 45 -2.74 -5.50 -0.46
N ILE A 46 -2.84 -6.78 -0.09
CA ILE A 46 -2.09 -7.38 1.01
C ILE A 46 -1.50 -8.68 0.52
N GLY A 47 -0.18 -8.87 0.68
CA GLY A 47 0.49 -10.04 0.14
C GLY A 47 1.98 -10.10 0.44
N PRO A 48 2.65 -11.22 0.12
CA PRO A 48 4.09 -11.34 0.28
C PRO A 48 4.85 -10.53 -0.78
N ARG A 49 6.11 -10.16 -0.48
CA ARG A 49 6.95 -9.31 -1.35
C ARG A 49 7.06 -9.82 -2.79
N LYS A 50 7.03 -11.14 -3.00
CA LYS A 50 7.33 -11.76 -4.28
C LYS A 50 6.33 -11.38 -5.39
N TYR A 51 5.04 -11.18 -5.05
CA TYR A 51 3.99 -10.96 -6.06
C TYR A 51 3.18 -9.67 -5.85
N ILE A 52 3.21 -9.08 -4.64
CA ILE A 52 2.29 -7.99 -4.29
C ILE A 52 2.37 -6.77 -5.22
N TYR A 53 3.53 -6.44 -5.78
CA TYR A 53 3.66 -5.29 -6.68
C TYR A 53 3.03 -5.53 -8.04
N GLU A 54 3.15 -6.75 -8.59
CA GLU A 54 2.51 -7.12 -9.84
C GLU A 54 1.00 -7.20 -9.68
N GLU A 55 0.52 -7.79 -8.58
CA GLU A 55 -0.90 -7.86 -8.25
C GLU A 55 -1.49 -6.46 -8.07
N THR A 56 -0.81 -5.59 -7.32
CA THR A 56 -1.22 -4.19 -7.16
C THR A 56 -1.30 -3.49 -8.52
N TYR A 57 -0.30 -3.68 -9.39
CA TYR A 57 -0.31 -3.07 -10.72
C TYR A 57 -1.51 -3.53 -11.55
N ARG A 58 -1.87 -4.82 -11.49
CA ARG A 58 -3.05 -5.36 -12.18
C ARG A 58 -4.36 -4.78 -11.64
N LEU A 59 -4.45 -4.54 -10.33
CA LEU A 59 -5.64 -3.97 -9.69
C LEU A 59 -5.82 -2.48 -10.02
N VAL A 60 -4.73 -1.72 -10.12
CA VAL A 60 -4.77 -0.27 -10.33
C VAL A 60 -4.89 0.13 -11.81
N LYS A 61 -4.51 -0.77 -12.73
CA LYS A 61 -4.60 -0.53 -14.20
C LYS A 61 -6.01 -0.83 -14.76
N LYS A 62 -6.90 -1.41 -13.98
CA LYS A 62 -8.27 -1.73 -14.40
C LYS A 62 -9.20 -0.58 -14.09
#